data_AF-A0AA95HG88-F1
#
_entry.id   AF-A0AA95HG88-F1
#
_cell.length_a   1.000
_cell.length_b   1.000
_cell.length_c   1.000
_cell.angle_alpha   90.00
_cell.angle_beta   90.00
_cell.angle_gamma   90.00
#
_symmetry.space_group_name_H-M   'P 1'
#
loop_
_entity.id
_entity.type
_entity.pdbx_description
1 polymer ?
#
loop_
_entity_poly.entity_id
_entity_poly.type
_entity_poly.pdbx_seq_one_letter_code
_entity_poly.pdbx_strand_id
1 'polypeptide(L)' 'MIRIRPSLLRSEPQPEDNWTGYVGFIHDVLYKNYLKDHAAPEECEYYLCGPPMMNAAVVRMLLDIGVERENILLDDFGG' A
#
# COMPACT_ATOMS: atom_id res chain seq x y z
N MET A 1 -0.49 12.73 4.80
CA MET A 1 -0.60 11.47 5.57
C MET A 1 -1.40 10.46 4.76
N ILE A 2 -0.77 9.37 4.30
CA ILE A 2 -1.40 8.26 3.58
C ILE A 2 -1.41 7.04 4.50
N ARG A 3 -2.60 6.50 4.79
CA ARG A 3 -2.75 5.28 5.60
C ARG A 3 -3.11 4.10 4.69
N ILE A 4 -2.22 3.11 4.63
CA ILE A 4 -2.37 1.94 3.79
C ILE A 4 -2.93 0.81 4.65
N ARG A 5 -4.18 0.41 4.36
CA ARG A 5 -4.87 -0.70 5.05
C ARG A 5 -5.28 -1.79 4.07
N PRO A 6 -5.06 -3.07 4.39
CA PRO A 6 -5.36 -4.19 3.49
C PRO A 6 -6.87 -4.39 3.26
N SER A 7 -7.74 -3.84 4.11
CA SER A 7 -9.20 -3.99 4.01
C SER A 7 -9.84 -3.37 2.77
N LEU A 8 -9.10 -2.56 2.01
CA LEU A 8 -9.61 -1.84 0.83
C LEU A 8 -9.31 -2.55 -0.50
N LEU A 9 -8.67 -3.72 -0.46
CA LEU A 9 -8.41 -4.54 -1.64
C LEU A 9 -8.70 -6.02 -1.37
N ARG A 10 -8.85 -6.78 -2.44
CA ARG A 10 -8.97 -8.24 -2.38
C ARG A 10 -7.99 -8.84 -3.39
N SER A 11 -7.03 -9.66 -2.94
CA SER A 11 -6.08 -10.28 -3.86
C SER A 11 -6.78 -11.29 -4.79
N GLU A 12 -7.71 -12.07 -4.22
CA GLU A 12 -8.45 -13.14 -4.90
C GLU A 12 -9.94 -13.07 -4.50
N PRO A 13 -10.74 -12.18 -5.12
CA PRO A 13 -12.17 -12.13 -4.86
C PRO A 13 -12.86 -13.38 -5.39
N GLN A 14 -13.73 -13.97 -4.58
CA GLN A 14 -14.61 -15.05 -5.03
C GLN A 14 -15.85 -14.46 -5.73
N PRO A 15 -16.51 -15.20 -6.64
CA PRO A 15 -17.72 -14.72 -7.32
C PRO A 15 -18.85 -14.33 -6.35
N GLU A 16 -18.94 -15.02 -5.22
CA GLU A 16 -19.91 -14.74 -4.14
C GLU A 16 -19.63 -13.45 -3.36
N ASP A 17 -18.42 -12.91 -3.42
CA ASP A 17 -18.04 -11.69 -2.69
C ASP A 17 -18.70 -10.44 -3.29
N ASN A 18 -19.23 -10.51 -4.52
CA ASN A 18 -19.73 -9.35 -5.28
C ASN A 18 -18.77 -8.14 -5.21
N TRP A 19 -17.46 -8.42 -5.20
CA TRP A 19 -16.44 -7.41 -4.95
C TRP A 19 -16.26 -6.51 -6.16
N THR A 20 -16.59 -5.23 -6.02
CA THR A 20 -16.39 -4.21 -7.05
C THR A 20 -15.20 -3.29 -6.75
N GLY A 21 -14.41 -3.61 -5.73
CA GLY A 21 -13.24 -2.83 -5.32
C GLY A 21 -11.98 -3.20 -6.10
N TYR A 22 -10.83 -2.73 -5.61
CA TYR A 22 -9.55 -3.04 -6.24
C TYR A 22 -9.16 -4.51 -6.02
N VAL A 23 -8.58 -5.10 -7.07
CA VAL A 23 -8.14 -6.50 -7.10
C VAL A 23 -6.66 -6.56 -7.44
N GLY A 24 -5.91 -7.40 -6.72
CA GLY A 24 -4.47 -7.60 -6.92
C GLY A 24 -3.64 -7.29 -5.68
N PHE A 25 -2.35 -6.97 -5.85
CA PHE A 25 -1.48 -6.62 -4.73
C PHE A 25 -1.59 -5.13 -4.36
N ILE A 26 -1.54 -4.82 -3.06
CA ILE A 26 -1.69 -3.44 -2.54
C ILE A 26 -0.68 -2.47 -3.16
N HIS A 27 0.57 -2.88 -3.36
CA HIS A 27 1.63 -1.99 -3.87
C HIS A 27 1.35 -1.61 -5.34
N ASP A 28 0.91 -2.55 -6.16
CA ASP A 28 0.56 -2.30 -7.57
C ASP A 28 -0.67 -1.41 -7.70
N VAL A 29 -1.71 -1.70 -6.92
CA VAL A 29 -2.96 -0.93 -6.92
C VAL A 29 -2.69 0.49 -6.45
N LEU A 30 -1.94 0.66 -5.35
CA LEU A 30 -1.59 1.96 -4.80
C LEU A 30 -0.74 2.78 -5.78
N TYR A 31 0.25 2.15 -6.40
CA TYR A 31 1.09 2.82 -7.39
C TYR A 31 0.27 3.28 -8.59
N LYS A 32 -0.49 2.36 -9.21
CA LYS A 32 -1.24 2.63 -10.45
C LYS A 32 -2.38 3.63 -10.28
N ASN A 33 -3.09 3.60 -9.17
CA ASN A 33 -4.32 4.40 -8.99
C ASN A 33 -4.09 5.70 -8.20
N TYR A 34 -2.95 5.85 -7.53
CA TYR A 34 -2.72 7.01 -6.66
C TYR A 34 -1.32 7.60 -6.82
N LEU A 35 -0.26 6.82 -6.60
CA LEU A 35 1.09 7.39 -6.51
C LEU A 35 1.69 7.80 -7.85
N LYS A 36 1.31 7.12 -8.95
CA LYS A 36 1.79 7.44 -10.29
C LYS A 36 1.45 8.86 -10.74
N ASP A 37 0.26 9.35 -10.36
CA ASP A 37 -0.24 10.67 -10.75
C ASP A 37 -0.11 11.70 -9.60
N HIS A 38 0.54 11.31 -8.50
CA HIS A 38 0.74 12.19 -7.35
C HIS A 38 1.89 13.17 -7.63
N ALA A 39 1.69 14.45 -7.34
CA ALA A 39 2.65 15.51 -7.69
C ALA A 39 3.97 15.43 -6.91
N ALA A 40 3.91 15.02 -5.63
CA ALA A 40 5.07 14.86 -4.75
C ALA A 40 4.85 13.69 -3.77
N PRO A 41 4.93 12.42 -4.22
CA PRO A 41 4.76 11.25 -3.36
C PRO A 41 5.82 11.14 -2.25
N GLU A 42 7.02 11.69 -2.45
CA GLU A 42 8.16 11.69 -1.53
C GLU A 42 7.94 12.53 -0.26
N GLU A 43 7.15 13.60 -0.37
CA GLU A 43 6.81 14.50 0.76
C GLU A 43 5.69 13.93 1.64
N CYS A 44 5.11 12.78 1.27
CA CYS A 44 4.03 12.16 2.02
C CYS A 44 4.55 11.22 3.12
N GLU A 45 3.91 11.26 4.28
CA GLU A 45 4.09 10.25 5.33
C GLU A 45 3.20 9.03 5.06
N TYR A 46 3.80 7.85 5.06
CA TYR A 46 3.15 6.56 4.79
C TYR A 46 3.04 5.74 6.06
N TYR A 47 1.82 5.39 6.43
CA TYR A 47 1.52 4.52 7.56
C TYR A 47 1.05 3.17 7.05
N LEU A 48 1.81 2.13 7.36
CA LEU A 48 1.65 0.77 6.84
C LEU A 48 1.33 -0.18 7.98
N CYS A 49 0.23 -0.92 7.85
CA CYS A 49 -0.16 -1.96 8.79
C CYS A 49 -0.60 -3.20 8.02
N GLY A 50 0.13 -4.30 8.16
CA GLY A 50 -0.23 -5.59 7.57
C GLY A 50 0.89 -6.62 7.64
N PRO A 51 0.73 -7.77 6.94
CA PRO A 51 1.67 -8.89 7.04
C PRO A 51 3.09 -8.52 6.61
N PRO A 52 4.14 -9.19 7.14
CA PRO A 52 5.54 -8.88 6.82
C PRO A 52 5.84 -8.85 5.32
N MET A 53 5.28 -9.78 4.55
CA MET A 53 5.42 -9.83 3.09
C MET A 53 4.79 -8.64 2.38
N MET A 54 3.64 -8.16 2.88
CA MET A 54 2.97 -6.98 2.33
C MET A 54 3.78 -5.72 2.61
N ASN A 55 4.23 -5.56 3.86
CA ASN A 55 5.01 -4.40 4.28
C ASN A 55 6.31 -4.30 3.48
N ALA A 56 7.04 -5.42 3.33
CA ALA A 56 8.28 -5.43 2.55
C ALA A 56 8.06 -5.00 1.09
N ALA A 57 7.00 -5.50 0.44
CA ALA A 57 6.68 -5.13 -0.94
C ALA A 57 6.31 -3.64 -1.09
N VAL A 58 5.52 -3.09 -0.17
CA VAL A 58 5.13 -1.67 -0.23
C VAL A 58 6.30 -0.75 0.12
N VAL A 59 7.08 -1.08 1.15
CA VAL A 59 8.30 -0.32 1.52
C VAL A 59 9.24 -0.27 0.32
N ARG A 60 9.47 -1.40 -0.36
CA ARG A 60 10.33 -1.45 -1.54
C ARG A 60 9.85 -0.51 -2.64
N MET A 61 8.56 -0.57 -2.96
CA MET A 61 7.95 0.31 -3.97
C MET A 61 8.06 1.79 -3.60
N LEU A 62 7.83 2.15 -2.34
CA LEU A 62 7.96 3.54 -1.86
C LEU A 62 9.41 4.04 -1.97
N LEU A 63 10.40 3.21 -1.61
CA LEU A 63 11.81 3.55 -1.78
C LEU A 63 12.18 3.71 -3.26
N ASP A 64 11.66 2.85 -4.14
CA ASP A 64 11.95 2.90 -5.58
C ASP A 64 11.38 4.17 -6.26
N ILE A 65 10.33 4.79 -5.71
CA ILE A 65 9.77 6.07 -6.19
C ILE A 65 10.37 7.31 -5.51
N GLY A 66 11.36 7.14 -4.63
CA GLY A 66 12.09 8.25 -3.98
C GLY A 66 11.53 8.69 -2.62
N VAL A 67 10.64 7.91 -1.99
CA VAL A 67 10.21 8.19 -0.62
C VAL A 67 11.32 7.81 0.35
N GLU A 68 11.71 8.75 1.21
CA GLU A 68 12.71 8.48 2.25
C GLU A 68 12.21 7.50 3.31
N ARG A 69 13.12 6.66 3.82
CA ARG A 69 12.76 5.61 4.79
C ARG A 69 12.11 6.16 6.06
N GLU A 70 12.48 7.39 6.43
CA GLU A 70 11.97 8.13 7.59
C GLU A 70 10.47 8.47 7.46
N ASN A 71 9.99 8.67 6.23
CA ASN A 71 8.58 8.95 5.94
C ASN A 71 7.72 7.67 5.94
N ILE A 72 8.30 6.50 6.17
CA ILE A 72 7.61 5.20 6.14
C ILE A 72 7.47 4.63 7.55
N LEU A 73 6.30 4.80 8.14
CA LEU A 73 5.94 4.32 9.47
C LEU A 73 5.24 2.96 9.37
N LEU A 74 5.89 1.93 9.92
CA LEU A 74 5.33 0.59 10.03
C LEU A 74 4.64 0.48 11.39
N ASP A 75 3.32 0.33 11.38
CA ASP A 75 2.54 0.01 12.55
C ASP A 75 2.40 -1.51 12.63
N ASP A 76 3.31 -2.12 13.39
CA ASP A 76 3.36 -3.57 13.59
C ASP A 76 2.42 -3.93 14.73
N PHE A 77 1.14 -4.14 14.40
CA PHE A 77 0.20 -4.82 15.28
C PHE A 77 0.51 -6.32 15.45
N GLY A 78 1.74 -6.75 15.15
CA GLY A 78 2.50 -7.77 15.87
C GLY A 78 1.73 -9.02 16.28
N GLY A 79 1.79 -10.05 15.42
CA GLY A 79 1.73 -11.47 15.82
C GLY A 79 0.39 -12.01 16.28
#